data_AF-A0A2E0ZJA1-F1
#
_entry.id   AF-A0A2E0ZJA1-F1
#
_cell.length_a   1.000
_cell.length_b   1.000
_cell.length_c   1.000
_cell.angle_alpha   90.00
_cell.angle_beta   90.00
_cell.angle_gamma   90.00
#
_symmetry.space_group_name_H-M   'P 1'
#
loop_
_entity.id
_entity.type
_entity.pdbx_description
1 polymer ?
#
loop_
_entity_poly.entity_id
_entity_poly.type
_entity_poly.pdbx_seq_one_letter_code
_entity_poly.pdbx_strand_id
1 'polypeptide(L)'
;MSTSSHIPVLFDEVLALLQPQPNGRYIDGTVGAGGHTAGLLQKSAPSGRVLVFDKDAEALAFAHKQLKPFGDRVTYVHASYAEMGTLAPAHGFAQVDGILLDLGLSSRQLDDAQRGFSFMKEGPLDMRFDTSQGETAADLINNLEEAALADIFWRYGEEKSSRKIARMIVAERPFTTTTQLADKIAQTVRRRSRIHPATQVFQALRIAVNRELETVETGVLAALELLGQNGRLAVISFHSLEDRFVKQTFRRLSQDCICPPEQPICTCGGEAKFRLITRKAVQASAEEIAQNSRSRSARLRVIEKK
;
A
#
# COMPACT_ATOMS: atom_id res chain seq x y z
N MET A 1 3.82 21.55 24.03
CA MET A 1 2.65 21.18 23.20
C MET A 1 2.95 19.82 22.61
N SER A 2 2.16 18.80 22.93
CA SER A 2 2.46 17.40 22.64
C SER A 2 2.53 17.16 21.13
N THR A 3 3.75 17.03 20.60
CA THR A 3 4.03 16.51 19.26
C THR A 3 3.76 15.02 19.29
N SER A 4 2.52 14.62 19.00
CA SER A 4 2.27 13.27 18.47
C SER A 4 2.90 13.23 17.08
N SER A 5 4.23 13.04 17.04
CA SER A 5 4.94 12.76 15.80
C SER A 5 4.43 11.43 15.30
N HIS A 6 3.74 11.44 14.16
CA HIS A 6 3.34 10.22 13.47
C HIS A 6 4.60 9.39 13.19
N ILE A 7 4.74 8.24 13.86
CA ILE A 7 5.88 7.34 13.67
C ILE A 7 5.57 6.50 12.43
N PRO A 8 6.40 6.57 11.37
CA PRO A 8 6.19 5.78 10.18
C PRO A 8 6.32 4.29 10.49
N VAL A 9 5.50 3.47 9.85
CA VAL A 9 5.47 2.02 10.07
C VAL A 9 6.81 1.41 9.66
N LEU A 10 7.41 0.59 10.51
CA LEU A 10 8.68 -0.10 10.23
C LEU A 10 9.82 0.86 9.81
N PHE A 11 9.83 2.07 10.37
CA PHE A 11 10.75 3.14 9.96
C PHE A 11 12.22 2.72 10.00
N ASP A 12 12.67 2.16 11.12
CA ASP A 12 14.06 1.77 11.32
C ASP A 12 14.42 0.57 10.42
N GLU A 13 13.52 -0.40 10.28
CA GLU A 13 13.70 -1.56 9.41
C GLU A 13 13.80 -1.16 7.94
N VAL A 14 12.97 -0.20 7.49
CA VAL A 14 13.04 0.35 6.13
C VAL A 14 14.41 0.97 5.89
N LEU A 15 14.89 1.85 6.77
CA LEU A 15 16.18 2.50 6.58
C LEU A 15 17.35 1.51 6.67
N ALA A 16 17.29 0.55 7.58
CA ALA A 16 18.30 -0.48 7.73
C ALA A 16 18.40 -1.40 6.50
N LEU A 17 17.25 -1.72 5.88
CA LEU A 17 17.19 -2.63 4.73
C LEU A 17 17.35 -1.92 3.39
N LEU A 18 16.89 -0.68 3.22
CA LEU A 18 17.16 0.12 2.02
C LEU A 18 18.62 0.58 1.95
N GLN A 19 19.29 0.73 3.09
CA GLN A 19 20.68 1.20 3.20
C GLN A 19 20.95 2.49 2.40
N PRO A 20 20.22 3.61 2.66
CA PRO A 20 20.45 4.84 1.91
C PRO A 20 21.89 5.31 2.04
N GLN A 21 22.54 5.51 0.90
CA GLN A 21 23.88 6.05 0.77
C GLN A 21 23.85 7.57 0.56
N PRO A 22 24.91 8.28 0.97
CA PRO A 22 25.12 9.69 0.64
C PRO A 22 24.94 9.95 -0.85
N ASN A 23 24.25 11.04 -1.19
CA ASN A 23 24.07 11.53 -2.57
C ASN A 23 23.22 10.61 -3.49
N GLY A 24 22.64 9.54 -2.94
CA GLY A 24 21.78 8.63 -3.70
C GLY A 24 20.44 9.25 -4.12
N ARG A 25 19.79 8.62 -5.09
CA ARG A 25 18.46 8.93 -5.59
C ARG A 25 17.47 7.88 -5.11
N TYR A 26 16.37 8.34 -4.52
CA TYR A 26 15.33 7.46 -4.01
C TYR A 26 13.96 7.86 -4.54
N ILE A 27 13.05 6.91 -4.57
CA ILE A 27 11.63 7.16 -4.83
C ILE A 27 10.84 6.72 -3.60
N ASP A 28 9.96 7.59 -3.10
CA ASP A 28 8.92 7.23 -2.14
C ASP A 28 7.57 7.30 -2.87
N GLY A 29 7.02 6.13 -3.21
CA GLY A 29 5.79 6.06 -4.00
C GLY A 29 4.52 6.37 -3.19
N THR A 30 4.63 6.54 -1.88
CA THR A 30 3.48 6.63 -0.97
C THR A 30 3.82 7.59 0.16
N VAL A 31 4.17 8.83 -0.21
CA VAL A 31 4.82 9.76 0.73
C VAL A 31 3.97 10.04 1.96
N GLY A 32 2.64 10.13 1.81
CA GLY A 32 1.73 10.34 2.92
C GLY A 32 2.13 11.53 3.79
N ALA A 33 2.61 11.24 5.00
CA ALA A 33 3.06 12.24 5.95
C ALA A 33 4.49 12.78 5.72
N GLY A 34 5.28 12.12 4.88
CA GLY A 34 6.69 12.44 4.59
C GLY A 34 7.69 11.84 5.57
N GLY A 35 7.26 10.98 6.51
CA GLY A 35 8.14 10.48 7.57
C GLY A 35 9.28 9.59 7.06
N HIS A 36 9.00 8.57 6.23
CA HIS A 36 10.06 7.75 5.63
C HIS A 36 10.95 8.58 4.70
N THR A 37 10.37 9.43 3.86
CA THR A 37 11.11 10.38 3.00
C THR A 37 12.09 11.23 3.82
N ALA A 38 11.68 11.76 4.98
CA ALA A 38 12.58 12.54 5.85
C ALA A 38 13.79 11.70 6.32
N GLY A 39 13.55 10.43 6.70
CA GLY A 39 14.61 9.48 7.06
C GLY A 39 15.57 9.20 5.90
N LEU A 40 15.04 8.98 4.69
CA LEU A 40 15.84 8.80 3.48
C LEU A 40 16.73 10.01 3.20
N LEU A 41 16.18 11.23 3.28
CA LEU A 41 16.91 12.47 3.06
C LEU A 41 17.99 12.73 4.11
N GLN A 42 17.71 12.41 5.38
CA GLN A 42 18.71 12.51 6.45
C GLN A 42 19.89 11.57 6.21
N LYS A 43 19.62 10.30 5.89
CA LYS A 43 20.65 9.28 5.68
C LYS A 43 21.43 9.46 4.37
N SER A 44 20.81 10.06 3.36
CA SER A 44 21.43 10.34 2.05
C SER A 44 22.08 11.72 1.93
N ALA A 45 22.18 12.47 3.04
CA ALA A 45 22.89 13.74 3.07
C ALA A 45 24.36 13.59 2.58
N PRO A 46 24.98 14.67 2.04
CA PRO A 46 24.44 16.03 1.93
C PRO A 46 23.50 16.27 0.74
N SER A 47 23.63 15.54 -0.38
CA SER A 47 22.94 15.89 -1.63
C SER A 47 21.95 14.85 -2.16
N GLY A 48 21.65 13.78 -1.42
CA GLY A 48 20.72 12.76 -1.87
C GLY A 48 19.33 13.32 -2.14
N ARG A 49 18.65 12.82 -3.17
CA ARG A 49 17.37 13.36 -3.65
C ARG A 49 16.27 12.32 -3.57
N VAL A 50 15.04 12.76 -3.30
CA VAL A 50 13.87 11.88 -3.25
C VAL A 50 12.77 12.42 -4.16
N LEU A 51 12.28 11.58 -5.06
CA LEU A 51 11.05 11.82 -5.81
C LEU A 51 9.89 11.19 -5.06
N VAL A 52 8.86 11.98 -4.76
CA VAL A 52 7.73 11.53 -3.95
C VAL A 52 6.44 11.51 -4.76
N PHE A 53 5.63 10.48 -4.56
CA PHE A 53 4.31 10.32 -5.16
C PHE A 53 3.22 10.22 -4.09
N ASP A 54 2.06 10.81 -4.37
CA ASP A 54 0.80 10.49 -3.72
C ASP A 54 -0.36 10.81 -4.67
N LYS A 55 -1.47 10.08 -4.55
CA LYS A 55 -2.73 10.42 -5.25
C LYS A 55 -3.54 11.46 -4.47
N ASP A 56 -3.32 11.55 -3.17
CA ASP A 56 -4.06 12.44 -2.29
C ASP A 56 -3.38 13.81 -2.22
N ALA A 57 -4.05 14.84 -2.75
CA ALA A 57 -3.54 16.21 -2.75
C ALA A 57 -3.33 16.75 -1.32
N GLU A 58 -4.14 16.32 -0.34
CA GLU A 58 -3.98 16.74 1.05
C GLU A 58 -2.74 16.11 1.69
N ALA A 59 -2.44 14.85 1.34
CA ALA A 59 -1.22 14.18 1.77
C ALA A 59 0.02 14.91 1.24
N LEU A 60 0.04 15.24 -0.07
CA LEU A 60 1.13 16.02 -0.67
C LEU A 60 1.30 17.40 -0.05
N ALA A 61 0.20 18.12 0.18
CA ALA A 61 0.25 19.43 0.82
C ALA A 61 0.86 19.35 2.24
N PHE A 62 0.61 18.25 2.96
CA PHE A 62 1.21 18.02 4.26
C PHE A 62 2.67 17.60 4.18
N ALA A 63 3.01 16.67 3.28
CA ALA A 63 4.40 16.27 3.03
C ALA A 63 5.25 17.47 2.64
N HIS A 64 4.73 18.40 1.84
CA HIS A 64 5.41 19.65 1.48
C HIS A 64 5.73 20.51 2.71
N LYS A 65 4.80 20.62 3.67
CA LYS A 65 5.05 21.35 4.93
C LYS A 65 6.11 20.67 5.79
N GLN A 66 6.03 19.34 5.93
CA GLN A 66 6.95 18.56 6.77
C GLN A 66 8.37 18.50 6.21
N LEU A 67 8.49 18.38 4.89
CA LEU A 67 9.76 18.18 4.20
C LEU A 67 10.42 19.50 3.73
N LYS A 68 9.78 20.65 4.00
CA LYS A 68 10.33 21.98 3.72
C LYS A 68 11.81 22.16 4.13
N PRO A 69 12.29 21.63 5.28
CA PRO A 69 13.70 21.75 5.66
C PRO A 69 14.70 21.13 4.68
N PHE A 70 14.27 20.21 3.81
CA PHE A 70 15.14 19.53 2.83
C PHE A 70 15.25 20.27 1.48
N GLY A 71 14.45 21.32 1.27
CA GLY A 71 14.50 22.17 0.07
C GLY A 71 14.42 21.37 -1.24
N ASP A 72 15.27 21.71 -2.20
CA ASP A 72 15.27 21.16 -3.56
C ASP A 72 15.69 19.68 -3.66
N ARG A 73 16.01 19.05 -2.51
CA ARG A 73 16.29 17.61 -2.43
C ARG A 73 15.02 16.76 -2.57
N VAL A 74 13.84 17.37 -2.54
CA VAL A 74 12.55 16.69 -2.71
C VAL A 74 11.85 17.18 -3.96
N THR A 75 11.34 16.26 -4.77
CA THR A 75 10.50 16.56 -5.93
C THR A 75 9.15 15.89 -5.75
N TYR A 76 8.05 16.64 -5.85
CA TYR A 76 6.69 16.17 -5.57
C TYR A 76 5.93 15.92 -6.86
N VAL A 77 5.27 14.76 -6.94
CA VAL A 77 4.41 14.37 -8.06
C VAL A 77 3.05 13.97 -7.54
N HIS A 78 2.01 14.72 -7.95
CA HIS A 78 0.61 14.36 -7.71
C HIS A 78 0.15 13.35 -8.76
N ALA A 79 0.45 12.08 -8.51
CA ALA A 79 0.11 10.98 -9.39
C ALA A 79 0.15 9.65 -8.63
N SER A 80 -0.36 8.59 -9.25
CA SER A 80 -0.18 7.25 -8.73
C SER A 80 1.29 6.84 -8.80
N TYR A 81 1.76 6.11 -7.80
CA TYR A 81 3.02 5.35 -7.94
C TYR A 81 2.97 4.32 -9.09
N ALA A 82 1.79 3.85 -9.53
CA ALA A 82 1.66 3.01 -10.72
C ALA A 82 2.14 3.71 -12.01
N GLU A 83 2.17 5.04 -12.04
CA GLU A 83 2.63 5.85 -13.17
C GLU A 83 4.14 6.14 -13.09
N MET A 84 4.84 5.69 -12.04
CA MET A 84 6.24 6.02 -11.78
C MET A 84 7.16 5.60 -12.94
N GLY A 85 6.86 4.50 -13.63
CA GLY A 85 7.68 4.01 -14.74
C GLY A 85 7.81 5.03 -15.87
N THR A 86 6.79 5.87 -16.06
CA THR A 86 6.80 6.96 -17.06
C THR A 86 7.27 8.28 -16.45
N LEU A 87 6.78 8.62 -15.26
CA LEU A 87 7.01 9.93 -14.65
C LEU A 87 8.40 10.07 -14.03
N ALA A 88 8.92 9.02 -13.38
CA ALA A 88 10.20 9.11 -12.68
C ALA A 88 11.38 9.43 -13.62
N PRO A 89 11.53 8.78 -14.79
CA PRO A 89 12.58 9.14 -15.75
C PRO A 89 12.48 10.60 -16.23
N ALA A 90 11.28 11.12 -16.45
CA ALA A 90 11.06 12.52 -16.87
C ALA A 90 11.53 13.53 -15.80
N HIS A 91 11.52 13.13 -14.52
CA HIS A 91 12.06 13.91 -13.41
C HIS A 91 13.55 13.62 -13.11
N GLY A 92 14.23 12.82 -13.95
CA GLY A 92 15.62 12.43 -13.76
C GLY A 92 15.85 11.31 -12.75
N PHE A 93 14.80 10.56 -12.40
CA PHE A 93 14.84 9.39 -11.53
C PHE A 93 14.69 8.11 -12.36
N ALA A 94 15.77 7.74 -13.04
CA ALA A 94 15.95 6.43 -13.65
C ALA A 94 17.20 5.79 -13.02
N GLN A 95 17.20 4.46 -12.89
CA GLN A 95 18.28 3.71 -12.24
C GLN A 95 18.56 4.20 -10.81
N VAL A 96 17.52 4.25 -9.98
CA VAL A 96 17.58 4.79 -8.61
C VAL A 96 18.17 3.79 -7.60
N ASP A 97 18.74 4.30 -6.53
CA ASP A 97 19.42 3.52 -5.49
C ASP A 97 18.43 2.84 -4.54
N GLY A 98 17.23 3.39 -4.40
CA GLY A 98 16.18 2.70 -3.66
C GLY A 98 14.78 3.24 -3.90
N ILE A 99 13.79 2.38 -3.68
CA ILE A 99 12.37 2.70 -3.81
C ILE A 99 11.64 2.17 -2.59
N LEU A 100 10.75 2.98 -2.02
CA LEU A 100 9.84 2.60 -0.95
C LEU A 100 8.39 2.65 -1.45
N LEU A 101 7.62 1.62 -1.13
CA LEU A 101 6.16 1.59 -1.26
C LEU A 101 5.54 1.15 0.06
N ASP A 102 4.89 2.06 0.77
CA ASP A 102 4.07 1.83 1.97
C ASP A 102 2.60 1.69 1.57
N LEU A 103 2.19 0.48 1.22
CA LEU A 103 0.91 0.20 0.56
C LEU A 103 -0.25 0.34 1.54
N GLY A 104 -1.04 1.40 1.47
CA GLY A 104 -2.28 1.47 2.22
C GLY A 104 -2.69 2.88 2.60
N LEU A 105 -3.50 2.97 3.64
CA LEU A 105 -4.09 4.23 4.10
C LEU A 105 -3.15 5.00 5.01
N SER A 106 -3.09 6.32 4.86
CA SER A 106 -2.53 7.19 5.88
C SER A 106 -3.43 7.23 7.13
N SER A 107 -2.87 7.55 8.30
CA SER A 107 -3.69 7.65 9.53
C SER A 107 -4.73 8.75 9.41
N ARG A 108 -4.39 9.83 8.70
CA ARG A 108 -5.30 10.96 8.47
C ARG A 108 -6.56 10.53 7.74
N GLN A 109 -6.41 9.73 6.69
CA GLN A 109 -7.54 9.19 5.94
C GLN A 109 -8.41 8.26 6.81
N LEU A 110 -7.81 7.51 7.73
CA LEU A 110 -8.55 6.65 8.68
C LEU A 110 -9.24 7.43 9.79
N ASP A 111 -8.61 8.51 10.27
CA ASP A 111 -9.08 9.32 11.39
C ASP A 111 -10.19 10.30 10.98
N ASP A 112 -10.15 10.74 9.72
CA ASP A 112 -11.17 11.59 9.10
C ASP A 112 -12.39 10.77 8.67
N ALA A 113 -13.48 10.94 9.42
CA ALA A 113 -14.73 10.26 9.14
C ALA A 113 -15.32 10.65 7.78
N GLN A 114 -15.07 11.86 7.27
CA GLN A 114 -15.59 12.32 5.98
C GLN A 114 -15.03 11.54 4.79
N ARG A 115 -13.91 10.83 4.96
CA ARG A 115 -13.32 9.97 3.94
C ARG A 115 -13.98 8.60 3.83
N GLY A 116 -14.72 8.17 4.86
CA GLY A 116 -15.50 6.93 4.82
C GLY A 116 -14.70 5.63 4.93
N PHE A 117 -13.40 5.68 5.27
CA PHE A 117 -12.56 4.46 5.38
C PHE A 117 -12.80 3.65 6.66
N SER A 118 -13.34 4.28 7.69
CA SER A 118 -13.60 3.67 8.99
C SER A 118 -15.09 3.65 9.28
N PHE A 119 -15.57 2.55 9.86
CA PHE A 119 -16.92 2.43 10.40
C PHE A 119 -16.99 2.68 11.91
N MET A 120 -15.86 3.03 12.54
CA MET A 120 -15.84 3.39 13.96
C MET A 120 -16.43 4.78 14.23
N LYS A 121 -16.43 5.64 13.21
CA LYS A 121 -17.06 6.95 13.20
C LYS A 121 -18.00 7.01 11.99
N GLU A 122 -19.15 7.63 12.16
CA GLU A 122 -20.09 7.83 11.06
C GLU A 122 -19.53 8.83 10.05
N GLY A 123 -19.60 8.47 8.77
CA GLY A 123 -19.25 9.31 7.64
C GLY A 123 -19.88 8.79 6.35
N PRO A 124 -19.77 9.54 5.25
CA PRO A 124 -20.26 9.10 3.95
C PRO A 124 -19.51 7.85 3.51
N LEU A 125 -20.19 6.95 2.80
CA LEU A 125 -19.58 5.75 2.25
C LEU A 125 -18.79 6.08 0.96
N ASP A 126 -17.69 6.84 1.09
CA ASP A 126 -16.86 7.31 -0.02
C ASP A 126 -15.72 6.33 -0.35
N MET A 127 -14.73 6.22 0.54
CA MET A 127 -13.54 5.37 0.41
C MET A 127 -12.61 5.66 -0.78
N ARG A 128 -12.72 6.79 -1.49
CA ARG A 128 -11.75 7.14 -2.55
C ARG A 128 -10.49 7.78 -1.99
N PHE A 129 -9.33 7.36 -2.49
CA PHE A 129 -8.05 8.03 -2.24
C PHE A 129 -8.00 9.40 -2.93
N ASP A 130 -8.49 9.47 -4.16
CA ASP A 130 -8.68 10.70 -4.92
C ASP A 130 -10.17 11.01 -5.03
N THR A 131 -10.62 12.04 -4.32
CA THR A 131 -12.04 12.42 -4.25
C THR A 131 -12.51 13.22 -5.47
N SER A 132 -11.59 13.63 -6.36
CA SER A 132 -11.92 14.42 -7.56
C SER A 132 -12.52 13.61 -8.70
N GLN A 133 -12.41 12.28 -8.65
CA GLN A 133 -12.80 11.37 -9.72
C GLN A 133 -13.21 9.99 -9.20
N GLY A 134 -13.78 9.16 -10.06
CA GLY A 134 -14.14 7.77 -9.75
C GLY A 134 -15.43 7.60 -8.94
N GLU A 135 -15.87 6.35 -8.85
CA GLU A 135 -17.08 5.92 -8.14
C GLU A 135 -16.81 5.76 -6.64
N THR A 136 -17.77 6.17 -5.81
CA THR A 136 -17.71 5.98 -4.36
C THR A 136 -18.02 4.53 -3.97
N ALA A 137 -17.70 4.14 -2.74
CA ALA A 137 -18.17 2.88 -2.18
C ALA A 137 -19.70 2.82 -2.15
N ALA A 138 -20.40 3.94 -1.90
CA ALA A 138 -21.86 4.06 -2.00
C ALA A 138 -22.36 3.72 -3.40
N ASP A 139 -21.70 4.21 -4.45
CA ASP A 139 -22.08 3.91 -5.83
C ASP A 139 -21.94 2.41 -6.12
N LEU A 140 -20.82 1.80 -5.73
CA LEU A 140 -20.61 0.37 -5.92
C LEU A 140 -21.67 -0.46 -5.19
N ILE A 141 -21.87 -0.19 -3.89
CA ILE A 141 -22.78 -1.01 -3.08
C ILE A 141 -24.23 -0.82 -3.45
N ASN A 142 -24.64 0.30 -4.05
CA ASN A 142 -26.04 0.59 -4.38
C ASN A 142 -26.37 0.18 -5.84
N ASN A 143 -25.39 0.16 -6.74
CA ASN A 143 -25.64 -0.05 -8.17
C ASN A 143 -25.19 -1.42 -8.70
N LEU A 144 -24.19 -2.08 -8.11
CA LEU A 144 -23.71 -3.37 -8.62
C LEU A 144 -24.72 -4.51 -8.38
N GLU A 145 -24.72 -5.52 -9.25
CA GLU A 145 -25.53 -6.73 -9.05
C GLU A 145 -25.07 -7.57 -7.84
N GLU A 146 -25.95 -8.43 -7.31
CA GLU A 146 -25.64 -9.31 -6.16
C GLU A 146 -24.36 -10.13 -6.40
N ALA A 147 -24.22 -10.72 -7.59
CA ALA A 147 -23.08 -11.57 -7.94
C ALA A 147 -21.77 -10.78 -7.94
N ALA A 148 -21.76 -9.59 -8.54
CA ALA A 148 -20.59 -8.71 -8.58
C ALA A 148 -20.16 -8.28 -7.16
N LEU A 149 -21.11 -7.91 -6.29
CA LEU A 149 -20.80 -7.61 -4.89
C LEU A 149 -20.24 -8.82 -4.14
N ALA A 150 -20.85 -10.00 -4.33
CA ALA A 150 -20.38 -11.22 -3.69
C ALA A 150 -18.94 -11.55 -4.11
N ASP A 151 -18.61 -11.35 -5.39
CA ASP A 151 -17.27 -11.55 -5.92
C ASP A 151 -16.26 -10.55 -5.35
N ILE A 152 -16.62 -9.27 -5.24
CA ILE A 152 -15.78 -8.25 -4.58
C ILE A 152 -15.45 -8.66 -3.13
N PHE A 153 -16.47 -9.00 -2.33
CA PHE A 153 -16.27 -9.36 -0.93
C PHE A 153 -15.49 -10.68 -0.77
N TRP A 154 -15.71 -11.63 -1.66
CA TRP A 154 -14.98 -12.89 -1.66
C TRP A 154 -13.52 -12.70 -2.04
N ARG A 155 -13.26 -12.07 -3.19
CA ARG A 155 -11.94 -11.94 -3.80
C ARG A 155 -11.03 -10.99 -3.02
N TYR A 156 -11.55 -9.81 -2.68
CA TYR A 156 -10.76 -8.75 -2.06
C TYR A 156 -10.81 -8.77 -0.53
N GLY A 157 -11.92 -9.25 0.04
CA GLY A 157 -12.12 -9.30 1.49
C GLY A 157 -11.76 -10.65 2.11
N GLU A 158 -11.64 -11.72 1.31
CA GLU A 158 -11.56 -13.09 1.79
C GLU A 158 -12.75 -13.43 2.74
N GLU A 159 -13.94 -12.82 2.49
CA GLU A 159 -15.14 -12.95 3.33
C GLU A 159 -15.98 -14.18 2.93
N LYS A 160 -16.03 -15.17 3.82
CA LYS A 160 -16.72 -16.45 3.57
C LYS A 160 -18.24 -16.31 3.42
N SER A 161 -18.83 -15.29 4.04
CA SER A 161 -20.25 -14.97 4.00
C SER A 161 -20.59 -14.01 2.85
N SER A 162 -19.69 -13.83 1.87
CA SER A 162 -19.81 -12.83 0.80
C SER A 162 -21.19 -12.82 0.12
N ARG A 163 -21.67 -13.99 -0.32
CA ARG A 163 -22.99 -14.15 -0.96
C ARG A 163 -24.14 -13.73 -0.04
N LYS A 164 -24.06 -14.07 1.25
CA LYS A 164 -25.09 -13.70 2.24
C LYS A 164 -25.12 -12.19 2.45
N ILE A 165 -23.94 -11.56 2.55
CA ILE A 165 -23.81 -10.12 2.73
C ILE A 165 -24.29 -9.38 1.47
N ALA A 166 -23.88 -9.81 0.28
CA ALA A 166 -24.30 -9.21 -0.98
C ALA A 166 -25.83 -9.23 -1.15
N ARG A 167 -26.47 -10.38 -0.87
CA ARG A 167 -27.93 -10.50 -0.89
C ARG A 167 -28.61 -9.54 0.07
N MET A 168 -28.10 -9.46 1.30
CA MET A 168 -28.62 -8.53 2.29
C MET A 168 -28.51 -7.09 1.79
N ILE A 169 -27.35 -6.72 1.22
CA ILE A 169 -27.14 -5.37 0.71
C ILE A 169 -28.17 -5.09 -0.38
N VAL A 170 -28.30 -5.95 -1.41
CA VAL A 170 -29.27 -5.76 -2.50
C VAL A 170 -30.70 -5.61 -2.00
N ALA A 171 -31.09 -6.37 -0.97
CA ALA A 171 -32.43 -6.31 -0.40
C ALA A 171 -32.73 -5.03 0.40
N GLU A 172 -31.70 -4.33 0.89
CA GLU A 172 -31.85 -3.24 1.87
C GLU A 172 -31.22 -1.91 1.44
N ARG A 173 -30.69 -1.84 0.21
CA ARG A 173 -30.26 -0.58 -0.40
C ARG A 173 -31.39 0.47 -0.35
N PRO A 174 -31.05 1.77 -0.25
CA PRO A 174 -29.69 2.32 -0.33
C PRO A 174 -28.99 2.40 1.04
N PHE A 175 -27.66 2.23 1.04
CA PHE A 175 -26.82 2.66 2.18
C PHE A 175 -25.98 3.86 1.78
N THR A 176 -25.84 4.81 2.70
CA THR A 176 -25.15 6.08 2.45
C THR A 176 -24.04 6.38 3.44
N THR A 177 -24.08 5.77 4.64
CA THR A 177 -23.05 5.97 5.67
C THR A 177 -22.34 4.68 6.06
N THR A 178 -21.13 4.84 6.61
CA THR A 178 -20.27 3.74 7.05
C THR A 178 -20.90 2.92 8.18
N THR A 179 -21.52 3.56 9.16
CA THR A 179 -22.18 2.94 10.32
C THR A 179 -23.40 2.13 9.90
N GLN A 180 -24.26 2.68 9.02
CA GLN A 180 -25.44 1.97 8.49
C GLN A 180 -25.05 0.62 7.88
N LEU A 181 -24.05 0.62 7.00
CA LEU A 181 -23.59 -0.61 6.36
C LEU A 181 -22.95 -1.57 7.38
N ALA A 182 -22.10 -1.07 8.27
CA ALA A 182 -21.39 -1.90 9.24
C ALA A 182 -22.33 -2.59 10.24
N ASP A 183 -23.31 -1.87 10.76
CA ASP A 183 -24.31 -2.40 11.69
C ASP A 183 -25.15 -3.49 11.04
N LYS A 184 -25.54 -3.26 9.78
CA LYS A 184 -26.33 -4.24 9.04
C LYS A 184 -25.55 -5.52 8.74
N ILE A 185 -24.27 -5.40 8.40
CA ILE A 185 -23.38 -6.56 8.24
C ILE A 185 -23.25 -7.32 9.57
N ALA A 186 -23.06 -6.61 10.69
CA ALA A 186 -22.93 -7.22 12.01
C ALA A 186 -24.20 -7.98 12.45
N GLN A 187 -25.39 -7.45 12.13
CA GLN A 187 -26.66 -8.14 12.36
C GLN A 187 -26.80 -9.42 11.52
N THR A 188 -26.33 -9.38 10.28
CA THR A 188 -26.44 -10.48 9.30
C THR A 188 -25.44 -11.61 9.57
N VAL A 189 -24.21 -11.25 9.93
CA VAL A 189 -23.10 -12.18 10.17
C VAL A 189 -22.76 -12.19 11.66
N ARG A 190 -23.51 -13.00 12.41
CA ARG A 190 -23.22 -13.25 13.83
C ARG A 190 -22.04 -14.20 13.97
N ARG A 191 -20.82 -13.66 13.98
CA ARG A 191 -19.58 -14.41 14.18
C ARG A 191 -18.89 -13.96 15.47
N ARG A 192 -18.54 -14.90 16.35
CA ARG A 192 -17.60 -14.66 17.46
C ARG A 192 -16.19 -14.64 16.89
N SER A 193 -15.66 -13.45 16.65
CA SER A 193 -14.36 -13.21 16.04
C SER A 193 -13.69 -12.03 16.74
N ARG A 194 -12.36 -12.03 16.81
CA ARG A 194 -11.58 -10.89 17.34
C ARG A 194 -11.68 -9.65 16.43
N ILE A 195 -12.05 -9.84 15.16
CA ILE A 195 -12.18 -8.81 14.15
C ILE A 195 -13.68 -8.55 13.92
N HIS A 196 -14.06 -7.29 13.78
CA HIS A 196 -15.43 -6.89 13.51
C HIS A 196 -15.91 -7.48 12.16
N PRO A 197 -17.15 -7.99 12.05
CA PRO A 197 -17.65 -8.61 10.81
C PRO A 197 -17.57 -7.71 9.58
N ALA A 198 -17.70 -6.39 9.76
CA ALA A 198 -17.62 -5.43 8.65
C ALA A 198 -16.18 -5.20 8.13
N THR A 199 -15.13 -5.56 8.87
CA THR A 199 -13.75 -5.23 8.49
C THR A 199 -13.35 -5.79 7.12
N GLN A 200 -13.69 -7.05 6.84
CA GLN A 200 -13.33 -7.70 5.56
C GLN A 200 -14.12 -7.09 4.38
N VAL A 201 -15.37 -6.69 4.61
CA VAL A 201 -16.21 -6.03 3.61
C VAL A 201 -15.70 -4.63 3.30
N PHE A 202 -15.36 -3.85 4.31
CA PHE A 202 -14.80 -2.50 4.15
C PHE A 202 -13.44 -2.55 3.44
N GLN A 203 -12.59 -3.53 3.77
CA GLN A 203 -11.35 -3.76 3.03
C GLN A 203 -11.63 -4.09 1.56
N ALA A 204 -12.58 -4.98 1.27
CA ALA A 204 -12.96 -5.32 -0.10
C ALA A 204 -13.46 -4.12 -0.90
N LEU A 205 -14.33 -3.30 -0.31
CA LEU A 205 -14.85 -2.09 -0.94
C LEU A 205 -13.73 -1.10 -1.22
N ARG A 206 -12.85 -0.86 -0.25
CA ARG A 206 -11.68 0.03 -0.42
C ARG A 206 -10.82 -0.41 -1.60
N ILE A 207 -10.48 -1.71 -1.66
CA ILE A 207 -9.68 -2.29 -2.73
C ILE A 207 -10.36 -2.12 -4.08
N ALA A 208 -11.67 -2.37 -4.16
CA ALA A 208 -12.44 -2.24 -5.40
C ALA A 208 -12.54 -0.79 -5.88
N VAL A 209 -12.89 0.15 -5.00
CA VAL A 209 -13.02 1.58 -5.30
C VAL A 209 -11.72 2.14 -5.86
N ASN A 210 -10.59 1.79 -5.25
CA ASN A 210 -9.30 2.39 -5.59
C ASN A 210 -8.47 1.56 -6.57
N ARG A 211 -8.98 0.41 -7.03
CA ARG A 211 -8.24 -0.56 -7.85
C ARG A 211 -6.85 -0.84 -7.26
N GLU A 212 -6.83 -1.09 -5.95
CA GLU A 212 -5.58 -1.11 -5.17
C GLU A 212 -4.64 -2.21 -5.66
N LEU A 213 -5.17 -3.41 -5.93
CA LEU A 213 -4.35 -4.52 -6.37
C LEU A 213 -3.72 -4.27 -7.74
N GLU A 214 -4.49 -3.77 -8.70
CA GLU A 214 -3.99 -3.43 -10.04
C GLU A 214 -2.91 -2.32 -9.96
N THR A 215 -3.10 -1.36 -9.05
CA THR A 215 -2.13 -0.29 -8.77
C THR A 215 -0.85 -0.86 -8.16
N VAL A 216 -0.95 -1.78 -7.19
CA VAL A 216 0.19 -2.49 -6.58
C VAL A 216 0.94 -3.30 -7.63
N GLU A 217 0.23 -4.05 -8.47
CA GLU A 217 0.85 -4.87 -9.52
C GLU A 217 1.66 -4.01 -10.48
N THR A 218 1.05 -2.98 -11.03
CA THR A 218 1.70 -2.05 -11.98
C THR A 218 2.87 -1.31 -11.32
N GLY A 219 2.65 -0.78 -10.11
CA GLY A 219 3.64 0.02 -9.41
C GLY A 219 4.87 -0.76 -8.94
N VAL A 220 4.69 -1.98 -8.44
CA VAL A 220 5.82 -2.84 -8.04
C VAL A 220 6.65 -3.24 -9.25
N LEU A 221 6.02 -3.57 -10.37
CA LEU A 221 6.74 -3.91 -11.60
C LEU A 221 7.51 -2.71 -12.15
N ALA A 222 6.90 -1.53 -12.19
CA ALA A 222 7.57 -0.29 -12.60
C ALA A 222 8.75 0.06 -11.68
N ALA A 223 8.59 -0.11 -10.36
CA ALA A 223 9.66 0.12 -9.40
C ALA A 223 10.87 -0.78 -9.66
N LEU A 224 10.65 -2.07 -9.91
CA LEU A 224 11.73 -3.04 -10.20
C LEU A 224 12.53 -2.66 -11.46
N GLU A 225 11.87 -2.10 -12.47
CA GLU A 225 12.53 -1.63 -13.70
C GLU A 225 13.39 -0.39 -13.45
N LEU A 226 12.90 0.54 -12.61
CA LEU A 226 13.57 1.80 -12.28
C LEU A 226 14.80 1.64 -11.38
N LEU A 227 14.97 0.51 -10.70
CA LEU A 227 16.14 0.29 -9.85
C LEU A 227 17.45 0.31 -10.66
N GLY A 228 18.46 0.97 -10.10
CA GLY A 228 19.84 0.87 -10.56
C GLY A 228 20.51 -0.42 -10.07
N GLN A 229 21.75 -0.63 -10.49
CA GLN A 229 22.60 -1.70 -9.99
C GLN A 229 22.71 -1.62 -8.46
N ASN A 230 22.51 -2.75 -7.75
CA ASN A 230 22.48 -2.83 -6.28
C ASN A 230 21.35 -2.01 -5.62
N GLY A 231 20.45 -1.41 -6.40
CA GLY A 231 19.33 -0.65 -5.87
C GLY A 231 18.31 -1.56 -5.20
N ARG A 232 17.62 -1.05 -4.17
CA ARG A 232 16.66 -1.84 -3.37
C ARG A 232 15.25 -1.33 -3.45
N LEU A 233 14.30 -2.25 -3.64
CA LEU A 233 12.87 -1.98 -3.49
C LEU A 233 12.39 -2.54 -2.15
N ALA A 234 11.88 -1.66 -1.29
CA ALA A 234 11.18 -1.99 -0.06
C ALA A 234 9.68 -1.79 -0.23
N VAL A 235 8.89 -2.82 0.09
CA VAL A 235 7.44 -2.77 0.04
C VAL A 235 6.87 -3.17 1.39
N ILE A 236 6.10 -2.29 2.02
CA ILE A 236 5.29 -2.56 3.20
C ILE A 236 3.87 -2.85 2.71
N SER A 237 3.32 -3.99 3.13
CA SER A 237 1.93 -4.39 2.84
C SER A 237 1.17 -4.57 4.14
N PHE A 238 -0.15 -4.33 4.13
CA PHE A 238 -0.98 -4.41 5.34
C PHE A 238 -2.05 -5.50 5.27
N HIS A 239 -2.25 -6.08 4.08
CA HIS A 239 -3.13 -7.23 3.94
C HIS A 239 -2.52 -8.38 3.13
N SER A 240 -3.17 -9.55 3.24
CA SER A 240 -2.71 -10.83 2.69
C SER A 240 -2.54 -10.79 1.17
N LEU A 241 -3.45 -10.14 0.45
CA LEU A 241 -3.44 -10.08 -1.02
C LEU A 241 -2.21 -9.32 -1.57
N GLU A 242 -1.93 -8.12 -1.05
CA GLU A 242 -0.71 -7.35 -1.35
C GLU A 242 0.56 -8.18 -1.05
N ASP A 243 0.69 -8.67 0.18
CA ASP A 243 1.86 -9.42 0.62
C ASP A 243 2.09 -10.66 -0.25
N ARG A 244 1.00 -11.35 -0.64
CA ARG A 244 1.05 -12.53 -1.50
C ARG A 244 1.59 -12.19 -2.88
N PHE A 245 1.09 -11.12 -3.50
CA PHE A 245 1.58 -10.66 -4.79
C PHE A 245 3.07 -10.29 -4.72
N VAL A 246 3.45 -9.42 -3.78
CA VAL A 246 4.85 -8.97 -3.61
C VAL A 246 5.78 -10.17 -3.37
N LYS A 247 5.39 -11.09 -2.47
CA LYS A 247 6.14 -12.31 -2.18
C LYS A 247 6.36 -13.16 -3.42
N GLN A 248 5.31 -13.41 -4.20
CA GLN A 248 5.38 -14.26 -5.39
C GLN A 248 6.24 -13.61 -6.47
N THR A 249 6.06 -12.32 -6.71
CA THR A 249 6.87 -11.54 -7.66
C THR A 249 8.34 -11.56 -7.28
N PHE A 250 8.68 -11.26 -6.03
CA PHE A 250 10.09 -11.23 -5.59
C PHE A 250 10.72 -12.63 -5.63
N ARG A 251 9.98 -13.67 -5.23
CA ARG A 251 10.46 -15.05 -5.33
C ARG A 251 10.76 -15.45 -6.77
N ARG A 252 9.86 -15.15 -7.70
CA ARG A 252 10.03 -15.46 -9.12
C ARG A 252 11.24 -14.76 -9.73
N LEU A 253 11.44 -13.48 -9.41
CA LEU A 253 12.54 -12.68 -9.95
C LEU A 253 13.92 -13.00 -9.34
N SER A 254 13.94 -13.68 -8.20
CA SER A 254 15.15 -14.15 -7.52
C SER A 254 15.47 -15.63 -7.76
N GLN A 255 14.79 -16.29 -8.70
CA GLN A 255 15.08 -17.67 -9.09
C GLN A 255 16.03 -17.70 -10.29
N ASP A 256 17.10 -18.47 -10.19
CA ASP A 256 18.01 -18.72 -11.32
C ASP A 256 17.36 -19.64 -12.37
N CYS A 257 16.44 -20.51 -11.95
CA CYS A 257 15.76 -21.43 -12.85
C CYS A 257 14.24 -21.31 -12.72
N ILE A 258 13.56 -21.23 -13.87
CA ILE A 258 12.09 -21.24 -13.98
C ILE A 258 11.55 -22.50 -14.67
N CYS A 259 12.41 -23.49 -14.98
CA CYS A 259 11.98 -24.77 -15.55
C CYS A 259 11.02 -25.50 -14.59
N PRO A 260 10.11 -26.35 -15.12
CA PRO A 260 9.26 -27.20 -14.30
C PRO A 260 10.08 -28.02 -13.29
N PRO A 261 9.63 -28.18 -12.03
CA PRO A 261 10.38 -28.93 -11.02
C PRO A 261 10.65 -30.38 -11.39
N GLU A 262 9.79 -30.98 -12.22
CA GLU A 262 9.93 -32.36 -12.71
C GLU A 262 11.05 -32.50 -13.75
N GLN A 263 11.59 -31.40 -14.27
CA GLN A 263 12.64 -31.41 -15.28
C GLN A 263 14.03 -31.51 -14.62
N PRO A 264 14.77 -32.61 -14.84
CA PRO A 264 16.04 -32.87 -14.14
C PRO A 264 17.22 -32.01 -14.62
N ILE A 265 17.12 -31.41 -15.81
CA ILE A 265 18.18 -30.60 -16.41
C ILE A 265 17.62 -29.22 -16.75
N CYS A 266 18.24 -28.18 -16.20
CA CYS A 266 17.93 -26.79 -16.54
C CYS A 266 18.20 -26.54 -18.02
N THR A 267 17.20 -26.03 -18.73
CA THR A 267 17.31 -25.63 -20.14
C THR A 267 16.98 -24.15 -20.36
N CYS A 268 16.52 -23.46 -19.32
CA CYS A 268 16.19 -22.03 -19.42
C CYS A 268 17.41 -21.12 -19.40
N GLY A 269 18.58 -21.62 -18.96
CA GLY A 269 19.81 -20.81 -18.87
C GLY A 269 19.65 -19.55 -18.01
N GLY A 270 18.68 -19.54 -17.11
CA GLY A 270 18.29 -18.34 -16.37
C GLY A 270 19.36 -17.90 -15.37
N GLU A 271 19.41 -16.60 -15.15
CA GLU A 271 20.18 -15.98 -14.09
C GLU A 271 19.26 -15.01 -13.35
N ALA A 272 19.19 -15.11 -12.02
CA ALA A 272 18.33 -14.24 -11.25
C ALA A 272 18.82 -12.79 -11.32
N LYS A 273 18.02 -11.91 -11.94
CA LYS A 273 18.26 -10.46 -12.02
C LYS A 273 18.18 -9.74 -10.66
N PHE A 274 17.63 -10.42 -9.65
CA PHE A 274 17.39 -9.85 -8.35
C PHE A 274 17.81 -10.79 -7.23
N ARG A 275 18.21 -10.22 -6.10
CA ARG A 275 18.52 -10.93 -4.85
C ARG A 275 17.47 -10.62 -3.79
N LEU A 276 16.85 -11.66 -3.23
CA LEU A 276 15.95 -11.53 -2.09
C LEU A 276 16.74 -11.12 -0.84
N ILE A 277 16.49 -9.92 -0.32
CA ILE A 277 17.09 -9.45 0.94
C ILE A 277 16.33 -10.02 2.13
N THR A 278 15.00 -10.01 2.07
CA THR A 278 14.13 -10.57 3.12
C THR A 278 13.50 -11.88 2.67
N ARG A 279 13.97 -13.03 3.19
CA ARG A 279 13.34 -14.35 2.89
C ARG A 279 11.95 -14.49 3.52
N LYS A 280 11.77 -13.97 4.73
CA LYS A 280 10.49 -13.83 5.43
C LYS A 280 10.15 -12.34 5.51
N ALA A 281 8.86 -12.01 5.54
CA ALA A 281 8.45 -10.62 5.76
C ALA A 281 8.93 -10.18 7.14
N VAL A 282 9.47 -8.97 7.22
CA VAL A 282 9.79 -8.30 8.47
C VAL A 282 8.50 -7.72 9.04
N GLN A 283 8.30 -7.89 10.34
CA GLN A 283 7.10 -7.47 11.06
C GLN A 283 7.47 -6.55 12.20
N ALA A 284 6.52 -5.71 12.61
CA ALA A 284 6.74 -4.73 13.66
C ALA A 284 6.96 -5.40 15.02
N SER A 285 7.79 -4.76 15.84
CA SER A 285 8.03 -5.18 17.22
C SER A 285 6.79 -5.00 18.10
N ALA A 286 6.76 -5.66 19.26
CA ALA A 286 5.65 -5.50 20.20
C ALA A 286 5.55 -4.05 20.71
N GLU A 287 6.70 -3.40 20.88
CA GLU A 287 6.87 -2.02 21.30
C GLU A 287 6.29 -1.06 20.25
N GLU A 288 6.62 -1.25 18.97
CA GLU A 288 6.06 -0.44 17.89
C GLU A 288 4.55 -0.64 17.78
N ILE A 289 4.05 -1.89 17.87
CA ILE A 289 2.62 -2.17 17.81
C ILE A 289 1.84 -1.51 18.96
N ALA A 290 2.46 -1.40 20.14
CA ALA A 290 1.85 -0.71 21.29
C ALA A 290 1.75 0.81 21.07
N GLN A 291 2.73 1.41 20.37
CA GLN A 291 2.74 2.84 20.06
C GLN A 291 1.94 3.20 18.80
N ASN A 292 1.93 2.29 17.82
CA ASN A 292 1.28 2.42 16.53
C ASN A 292 0.55 1.11 16.18
N SER A 293 -0.75 1.07 16.45
CA SER A 293 -1.57 -0.12 16.18
C SER A 293 -1.63 -0.52 14.70
N ARG A 294 -1.28 0.40 13.77
CA ARG A 294 -1.26 0.12 12.32
C ARG A 294 -0.13 -0.83 11.94
N SER A 295 0.99 -0.79 12.66
CA SER A 295 2.16 -1.63 12.41
C SER A 295 1.87 -3.12 12.65
N ARG A 296 0.77 -3.45 13.35
CA ARG A 296 0.38 -4.84 13.67
C ARG A 296 0.26 -5.76 12.46
N SER A 297 -0.27 -5.25 11.35
CA SER A 297 -0.49 -6.04 10.13
C SER A 297 0.58 -5.79 9.07
N ALA A 298 1.53 -4.90 9.34
CA ALA A 298 2.56 -4.52 8.41
C ALA A 298 3.52 -5.68 8.12
N ARG A 299 3.83 -5.85 6.84
CA ARG A 299 4.76 -6.84 6.33
C ARG A 299 5.69 -6.16 5.34
N LEU A 300 6.95 -5.99 5.75
CA LEU A 300 8.00 -5.43 4.92
C LEU A 300 8.73 -6.54 4.16
N ARG A 301 8.86 -6.35 2.84
CA ARG A 301 9.70 -7.17 1.97
C ARG A 301 10.66 -6.30 1.19
N VAL A 302 11.90 -6.76 1.07
CA VAL A 302 12.96 -6.07 0.35
C VAL A 302 13.64 -7.00 -0.65
N ILE A 303 13.85 -6.48 -1.85
CA ILE A 303 14.59 -7.12 -2.93
C ILE A 303 15.63 -6.14 -3.49
N GLU A 304 16.76 -6.65 -3.97
CA GLU A 304 17.87 -5.88 -4.52
C GLU A 304 18.14 -6.28 -5.96
N LYS A 305 18.41 -5.32 -6.83
CA LYS A 305 18.78 -5.59 -8.23
C LYS A 305 20.25 -5.99 -8.32
N LYS A 306 20.51 -7.11 -9.01
CA LYS A 306 21.86 -7.59 -9.30
C LYS A 306 22.41 -6.98 -10.58
#